data_AF-A0A060UMJ3-F1
#
_entry.id   AF-A0A060UMJ3-F1
#
_cell.length_a   1.000
_cell.length_b   1.000
_cell.length_c   1.000
_cell.angle_alpha   90.00
_cell.angle_beta   90.00
_cell.angle_gamma   90.00
#
_symmetry.space_group_name_H-M   'P 1'
#
loop_
_entity.id
_entity.type
_entity.pdbx_description
1 polymer ?
#
loop_
_entity_poly.entity_id
_entity_poly.type
_entity_poly.pdbx_seq_one_letter_code
_entity_poly.pdbx_strand_id
1 'polypeptide(L)'
;MLANLDRIVEGGGVLEIKTAGLRSQGQWEDGVPLAYQIQVLHQLAVTGKAWADVAVLIGGQEFRIYQIERDEERIAQFVAMEKTFWDHVEKETAPEVDGSESSNRALALLYPRTAAVMVDYTERKEMNLLFKTLLEARQRTKAAENNEALLEQRVKEAIGFAEGAIFSQGKAMWKLSKPSRSLDTKKLTQEHPELTAPYWGEKPGSRCFTVMEGD
;
A
#
# COMPACT_ATOMS: atom_id res chain seq x y z
N MET A 1 5.66 -20.62 -17.89
CA MET A 1 4.99 -20.49 -16.58
C MET A 1 5.12 -21.79 -15.82
N LEU A 2 5.32 -21.74 -14.50
CA LEU A 2 5.35 -22.90 -13.60
C LEU A 2 4.45 -22.61 -12.41
N ALA A 3 3.92 -23.65 -11.79
CA ALA A 3 3.11 -23.56 -10.58
C ALA A 3 3.51 -24.68 -9.61
N ASN A 4 3.56 -24.34 -8.32
CA ASN A 4 3.68 -25.33 -7.25
C ASN A 4 2.29 -25.50 -6.60
N LEU A 5 1.85 -26.75 -6.49
CA LEU A 5 0.53 -27.10 -5.98
C LEU A 5 0.70 -27.79 -4.63
N ASP A 6 -0.16 -27.49 -3.66
CA ASP A 6 -0.16 -28.26 -2.42
C ASP A 6 -0.65 -29.69 -2.70
N ARG A 7 -1.71 -29.84 -3.50
CA ARG A 7 -2.24 -31.15 -3.90
C ARG A 7 -3.13 -31.08 -5.15
N ILE A 8 -3.25 -32.22 -5.83
CA ILE A 8 -4.34 -32.51 -6.78
C ILE A 8 -5.33 -33.42 -6.05
N VAL A 9 -6.61 -33.06 -6.03
CA VAL A 9 -7.65 -33.83 -5.35
C VAL A 9 -8.29 -34.85 -6.27
N GLU A 10 -8.94 -35.85 -5.66
CA GLU A 10 -9.76 -36.81 -6.39
C GLU A 10 -10.86 -36.08 -7.19
N GLY A 11 -11.08 -36.48 -8.44
CA GLY A 11 -11.92 -35.71 -9.39
C GLY A 11 -11.15 -34.67 -10.21
N GLY A 12 -9.86 -34.43 -9.92
CA GLY A 12 -8.92 -33.74 -10.81
C GLY A 12 -8.80 -32.23 -10.60
N GLY A 13 -9.41 -31.66 -9.57
CA GLY A 13 -9.20 -30.27 -9.16
C GLY A 13 -7.87 -30.04 -8.44
N VAL A 14 -7.52 -28.76 -8.28
CA VAL A 14 -6.37 -28.33 -7.46
C VAL A 14 -6.83 -28.06 -6.03
N LEU A 15 -5.99 -28.33 -5.04
CA LEU A 15 -6.19 -27.87 -3.67
C LEU A 15 -5.04 -26.94 -3.28
N GLU A 16 -5.41 -25.74 -2.80
CA GLU A 16 -4.53 -24.74 -2.21
C GLU A 16 -4.88 -24.56 -0.72
N ILE A 17 -3.88 -24.65 0.15
CA ILE A 17 -4.05 -24.66 1.60
C ILE A 17 -3.40 -23.40 2.19
N LYS A 18 -4.18 -22.64 2.97
CA LYS A 18 -3.72 -21.44 3.67
C LYS A 18 -3.96 -21.53 5.16
N THR A 19 -3.09 -20.87 5.92
CA THR A 19 -3.32 -20.55 7.32
C THR A 19 -3.33 -19.04 7.48
N ALA A 20 -4.35 -18.49 8.14
CA ALA A 20 -4.48 -17.06 8.37
C ALA A 20 -4.52 -16.77 9.87
N GLY A 21 -3.75 -15.78 10.33
CA GLY A 21 -3.86 -15.30 11.71
C GLY A 21 -5.14 -14.49 11.93
N LEU A 22 -5.54 -14.33 13.21
CA LEU A 22 -6.72 -13.54 13.58
C LEU A 22 -6.71 -12.11 13.02
N ARG A 23 -5.53 -11.48 12.91
CA ARG A 23 -5.39 -10.13 12.34
C ARG A 23 -5.76 -10.05 10.85
N SER A 24 -5.71 -11.16 10.14
CA SER A 24 -6.03 -11.25 8.72
C SER A 24 -7.43 -11.81 8.47
N GLN A 25 -8.20 -12.13 9.52
CA GLN A 25 -9.54 -12.73 9.39
C GLN A 25 -10.48 -11.87 8.55
N GLY A 26 -10.42 -10.54 8.71
CA GLY A 26 -11.24 -9.60 7.94
C GLY A 26 -11.04 -9.69 6.42
N GLN A 27 -9.88 -10.16 5.96
CA GLN A 27 -9.62 -10.34 4.52
C GLN A 27 -10.43 -11.49 3.89
N TRP A 28 -10.96 -12.38 4.73
CA TRP A 28 -11.70 -13.58 4.32
C TRP A 28 -13.22 -13.45 4.51
N GLU A 29 -13.71 -12.28 4.93
CA GLU A 29 -15.14 -12.03 5.14
C GLU A 29 -15.93 -12.17 3.85
N ASP A 30 -15.40 -11.63 2.75
CA ASP A 30 -16.03 -11.65 1.43
C ASP A 30 -15.53 -12.79 0.51
N GLY A 31 -14.88 -13.81 1.09
CA GLY A 31 -14.36 -14.97 0.34
C GLY A 31 -12.84 -15.00 0.26
N VAL A 32 -12.29 -15.56 -0.82
CA VAL A 32 -10.84 -15.71 -0.99
C VAL A 32 -10.21 -14.33 -1.26
N PRO A 33 -9.19 -13.88 -0.52
CA PRO A 33 -8.46 -12.65 -0.83
C PRO A 33 -7.92 -12.62 -2.26
N LEU A 34 -7.95 -11.44 -2.90
CA LEU A 34 -7.60 -11.26 -4.31
C LEU A 34 -6.23 -11.86 -4.68
N ALA A 35 -5.21 -11.68 -3.84
CA ALA A 35 -3.88 -12.23 -4.08
C ALA A 35 -3.89 -13.77 -4.22
N TYR A 36 -4.71 -14.46 -3.42
CA TYR A 36 -4.84 -15.91 -3.50
C TYR A 36 -5.74 -16.34 -4.67
N GLN A 37 -6.74 -15.53 -5.06
CA GLN A 37 -7.50 -15.79 -6.29
C GLN A 37 -6.58 -15.77 -7.51
N ILE A 38 -5.68 -14.78 -7.63
CA ILE A 38 -4.70 -14.69 -8.72
C ILE A 38 -3.78 -15.91 -8.71
N GLN A 39 -3.24 -16.27 -7.54
CA GLN A 39 -2.38 -17.45 -7.39
C GLN A 39 -3.08 -18.72 -7.89
N VAL A 40 -4.34 -18.92 -7.53
CA VAL A 40 -5.13 -20.09 -7.90
C VAL A 40 -5.48 -20.09 -9.39
N LEU A 41 -5.89 -18.95 -9.95
CA LEU A 41 -6.13 -18.84 -11.39
C LEU A 41 -4.87 -19.14 -12.21
N HIS A 42 -3.69 -18.71 -11.73
CA HIS A 42 -2.40 -19.09 -12.33
C HIS A 42 -2.15 -20.60 -12.27
N GLN A 43 -2.40 -21.24 -11.13
CA GLN A 43 -2.29 -22.71 -11.00
C GLN A 43 -3.22 -23.41 -11.99
N LEU A 44 -4.45 -22.95 -12.15
CA LEU A 44 -5.38 -23.48 -13.15
C LEU A 44 -4.87 -23.23 -14.58
N ALA A 45 -4.33 -22.06 -14.88
CA ALA A 45 -3.72 -21.74 -16.17
C ALA A 45 -2.59 -22.70 -16.55
N VAL A 46 -1.67 -22.97 -15.62
CA VAL A 46 -0.51 -23.86 -15.83
C VAL A 46 -0.94 -25.33 -15.96
N THR A 47 -1.92 -25.77 -15.15
CA THR A 47 -2.30 -27.19 -15.06
C THR A 47 -3.39 -27.61 -16.04
N GLY A 48 -4.13 -26.65 -16.60
CA GLY A 48 -5.31 -26.90 -17.43
C GLY A 48 -6.51 -27.46 -16.65
N LYS A 49 -6.53 -27.38 -15.31
CA LYS A 49 -7.66 -27.83 -14.50
C LYS A 49 -8.81 -26.82 -14.54
N ALA A 50 -10.03 -27.33 -14.34
CA ALA A 50 -11.26 -26.54 -14.43
C ALA A 50 -11.62 -25.80 -13.13
N TRP A 51 -11.08 -26.23 -11.98
CA TRP A 51 -11.42 -25.66 -10.68
C TRP A 51 -10.35 -25.97 -9.63
N ALA A 52 -10.35 -25.17 -8.57
CA ALA A 52 -9.53 -25.36 -7.39
C ALA A 52 -10.32 -25.10 -6.11
N ASP A 53 -10.03 -25.86 -5.06
CA ASP A 53 -10.48 -25.57 -3.71
C ASP A 53 -9.37 -24.81 -2.95
N VAL A 54 -9.78 -23.75 -2.25
CA VAL A 54 -8.94 -22.99 -1.32
C VAL A 54 -9.40 -23.30 0.10
N ALA A 55 -8.63 -24.12 0.79
CA ALA A 55 -8.87 -24.48 2.19
C ALA A 55 -8.09 -23.53 3.10
N VAL A 56 -8.76 -22.85 4.03
CA VAL A 56 -8.12 -21.93 4.98
C VAL A 56 -8.46 -22.27 6.42
N LEU A 57 -7.45 -22.29 7.28
CA LEU A 57 -7.60 -22.32 8.73
C LEU A 57 -7.30 -20.92 9.31
N ILE A 58 -8.34 -20.25 9.81
CA ILE A 58 -8.30 -18.89 10.34
C ILE A 58 -8.21 -18.93 11.87
N GLY A 59 -7.20 -18.26 12.41
CA GLY A 59 -6.91 -18.18 13.84
C GLY A 59 -6.50 -19.50 14.49
N GLY A 60 -6.50 -20.61 13.75
CA GLY A 60 -6.30 -21.95 14.29
C GLY A 60 -7.60 -22.64 14.74
N GLN A 61 -8.76 -22.00 14.60
CA GLN A 61 -10.05 -22.56 15.03
C GLN A 61 -11.13 -22.59 13.96
N GLU A 62 -11.07 -21.71 12.97
CA GLU A 62 -12.13 -21.56 11.98
C GLU A 62 -11.66 -22.08 10.63
N PHE A 63 -12.22 -23.20 10.19
CA PHE A 63 -11.90 -23.81 8.91
C PHE A 63 -12.96 -23.48 7.85
N ARG A 64 -12.52 -23.02 6.68
CA ARG A 64 -13.39 -22.72 5.54
C ARG A 64 -12.79 -23.28 4.26
N ILE A 65 -13.64 -23.68 3.33
CA ILE A 65 -13.25 -24.05 1.97
C ILE A 65 -14.03 -23.17 1.00
N TYR A 66 -13.33 -22.63 0.02
CA TYR A 66 -13.90 -21.88 -1.09
C TYR A 66 -13.52 -22.57 -2.39
N GLN A 67 -14.44 -22.63 -3.35
CA GLN A 67 -14.12 -23.13 -4.68
C GLN A 67 -13.95 -21.96 -5.65
N ILE A 68 -12.91 -22.04 -6.48
CA ILE A 68 -12.64 -21.11 -7.58
C ILE A 68 -12.70 -21.89 -8.87
N GLU A 69 -13.61 -21.47 -9.77
CA GLU A 69 -13.68 -21.99 -11.12
C GLU A 69 -12.67 -21.29 -12.03
N ARG A 70 -12.24 -22.02 -13.05
CA ARG A 70 -11.37 -21.48 -14.10
C ARG A 70 -12.12 -20.37 -14.86
N ASP A 71 -11.54 -19.18 -14.83
CA ASP A 71 -11.99 -18.03 -15.60
C ASP A 71 -10.98 -17.74 -16.72
N GLU A 72 -11.31 -18.12 -17.95
CA GLU A 72 -10.43 -17.95 -19.11
C GLU A 72 -10.16 -16.49 -19.44
N GLU A 73 -11.11 -15.59 -19.20
CA GLU A 73 -10.95 -14.17 -19.49
C GLU A 73 -9.92 -13.56 -18.53
N ARG A 74 -10.06 -13.83 -17.22
CA ARG A 74 -9.10 -13.37 -16.22
C ARG A 74 -7.72 -14.01 -16.39
N ILE A 75 -7.68 -15.32 -16.70
CA ILE A 75 -6.42 -16.02 -16.98
C ILE A 75 -5.71 -15.38 -18.16
N ALA A 76 -6.41 -15.10 -19.26
CA ALA A 76 -5.82 -14.46 -20.42
C ALA A 76 -5.21 -13.09 -20.07
N GLN A 77 -5.87 -12.31 -19.22
CA GLN A 77 -5.37 -11.02 -18.74
C GLN A 77 -4.07 -11.17 -17.93
N PHE A 78 -4.03 -12.03 -16.92
CA PHE A 78 -2.83 -12.21 -16.09
C PHE A 78 -1.67 -12.83 -16.87
N VAL A 79 -1.92 -13.79 -17.75
CA VAL A 79 -0.87 -14.39 -18.61
C VAL A 79 -0.25 -13.35 -19.54
N ALA A 80 -1.05 -12.41 -20.07
CA ALA A 80 -0.51 -11.30 -20.87
C ALA A 80 0.38 -10.36 -20.05
N MET A 81 -0.01 -10.06 -18.80
CA MET A 81 0.79 -9.25 -17.87
C MET A 81 2.08 -9.97 -17.47
N GLU A 82 2.02 -11.26 -17.14
CA GLU A 82 3.18 -12.09 -16.82
C GLU A 82 4.17 -12.17 -17.97
N LYS A 83 3.66 -12.32 -19.21
CA LYS A 83 4.50 -12.31 -20.40
C LYS A 83 5.21 -10.97 -20.57
N THR A 84 4.48 -9.86 -20.43
CA THR A 84 5.07 -8.51 -20.51
C THR A 84 6.15 -8.31 -19.45
N PHE A 85 5.88 -8.74 -18.22
CA PHE A 85 6.85 -8.72 -17.13
C PHE A 85 8.09 -9.58 -17.45
N TRP A 86 7.90 -10.80 -17.95
CA TRP A 86 9.01 -11.68 -18.29
C TRP A 86 9.85 -11.14 -19.45
N ASP A 87 9.21 -10.57 -20.47
CA ASP A 87 9.90 -9.89 -21.58
C ASP A 87 10.76 -8.71 -21.08
N HIS A 88 10.29 -7.98 -20.06
CA HIS A 88 11.08 -6.92 -19.41
C HIS A 88 12.28 -7.49 -18.66
N VAL A 89 12.11 -8.60 -17.94
CA VAL A 89 13.20 -9.29 -17.25
C VAL A 89 14.26 -9.78 -18.24
N GLU A 90 13.86 -10.45 -19.31
CA GLU A 90 14.79 -10.98 -20.32
C GLU A 90 15.56 -9.89 -21.07
N LYS A 91 14.95 -8.72 -21.28
CA LYS A 91 15.56 -7.57 -21.95
C LYS A 91 16.28 -6.62 -21.01
N GLU A 92 16.26 -6.89 -19.70
CA GLU A 92 16.73 -5.97 -18.66
C GLU A 92 16.08 -4.57 -18.75
N THR A 93 14.83 -4.52 -19.22
CA THR A 93 14.07 -3.28 -19.35
C THR A 93 13.37 -2.97 -18.03
N ALA A 94 13.78 -1.87 -17.37
CA ALA A 94 13.07 -1.39 -16.19
C ALA A 94 11.61 -1.03 -16.55
N PRO A 95 10.62 -1.41 -15.71
CA PRO A 95 9.26 -0.94 -15.89
C PRO A 95 9.17 0.57 -15.70
N GLU A 96 8.17 1.20 -16.33
CA GLU A 96 7.91 2.63 -16.13
C GLU A 96 7.44 2.92 -14.71
N VAL A 97 7.72 4.15 -14.24
CA VAL A 97 7.19 4.63 -12.97
C VAL A 97 5.69 4.89 -13.09
N ASP A 98 4.92 4.31 -12.19
CA ASP A 98 3.45 4.30 -12.25
C ASP A 98 2.78 5.07 -11.10
N GLY A 99 3.57 5.70 -10.22
CA GLY A 99 3.08 6.39 -9.02
C GLY A 99 2.70 5.47 -7.85
N SER A 100 2.92 4.15 -7.97
CA SER A 100 2.68 3.20 -6.88
C SER A 100 3.75 3.29 -5.78
N GLU A 101 3.41 2.77 -4.61
CA GLU A 101 4.36 2.62 -3.50
C GLU A 101 5.55 1.70 -3.87
N SER A 102 5.31 0.68 -4.70
CA SER A 102 6.40 -0.17 -5.21
C SER A 102 7.35 0.61 -6.12
N SER A 103 6.85 1.48 -6.98
CA SER A 103 7.70 2.37 -7.81
C SER A 103 8.51 3.33 -6.94
N ASN A 104 7.90 3.94 -5.92
CA ASN A 104 8.62 4.80 -4.97
C ASN A 104 9.73 4.03 -4.23
N ARG A 105 9.44 2.82 -3.74
CA ARG A 105 10.43 1.97 -3.09
C ARG A 105 11.57 1.58 -4.04
N ALA A 106 11.25 1.24 -5.28
CA ALA A 106 12.26 0.91 -6.29
C ALA A 106 13.19 2.10 -6.57
N LEU A 107 12.64 3.31 -6.73
CA LEU A 107 13.44 4.54 -6.92
C LEU A 107 14.38 4.81 -5.74
N ALA A 108 13.92 4.61 -4.50
CA ALA A 108 14.75 4.77 -3.31
C ALA A 108 15.91 3.75 -3.25
N LEU A 109 15.67 2.52 -3.70
CA LEU A 109 16.69 1.45 -3.77
C LEU A 109 17.67 1.65 -4.92
N LEU A 110 17.22 2.15 -6.07
CA LEU A 110 18.04 2.44 -7.24
C LEU A 110 18.95 3.64 -7.02
N TYR A 111 18.47 4.65 -6.30
CA TYR A 111 19.19 5.91 -6.09
C TYR A 111 19.44 6.21 -4.60
N PRO A 112 20.13 5.33 -3.84
CA PRO A 112 20.24 5.43 -2.38
C PRO A 112 21.19 6.54 -1.91
N ARG A 113 22.06 7.03 -2.79
CA ARG A 113 23.05 8.09 -2.51
C ARG A 113 22.77 9.32 -3.35
N THR A 114 23.24 10.47 -2.87
CA THR A 114 23.21 11.72 -3.63
C THR A 114 24.63 12.14 -3.99
N ALA A 115 24.77 12.79 -5.14
CA ALA A 115 25.95 13.60 -5.46
C ALA A 115 25.63 15.07 -5.16
N ALA A 116 26.66 15.87 -4.87
CA ALA A 116 26.52 17.31 -4.67
C ALA A 116 26.50 18.06 -6.01
N VAL A 117 25.63 17.63 -6.93
CA VAL A 117 25.48 18.20 -8.28
C VAL A 117 24.02 18.49 -8.53
N MET A 118 23.73 19.69 -9.04
CA MET A 118 22.42 20.02 -9.56
C MET A 118 22.38 19.76 -11.06
N VAL A 119 21.38 19.02 -11.53
CA VAL A 119 21.14 18.83 -12.95
C VAL A 119 20.30 20.00 -13.44
N ASP A 120 20.80 20.71 -14.45
CA ASP A 120 20.09 21.84 -15.06
C ASP A 120 19.15 21.36 -16.17
N TYR A 121 17.84 21.48 -15.91
CA TYR A 121 16.78 21.16 -16.85
C TYR A 121 16.12 22.39 -17.49
N THR A 122 16.64 23.61 -17.28
CA THR A 122 16.04 24.87 -17.77
C THR A 122 15.69 24.84 -19.26
N GLU A 123 16.57 24.29 -20.10
CA GLU A 123 16.36 24.18 -21.55
C GLU A 123 15.63 22.89 -21.99
N ARG A 124 15.27 22.00 -21.06
CA ARG A 124 14.60 20.71 -21.36
C ARG A 124 13.09 20.87 -21.23
N LYS A 125 12.42 21.17 -22.34
CA LYS A 125 10.97 21.41 -22.41
C LYS A 125 10.13 20.31 -21.73
N GLU A 126 10.43 19.04 -21.98
CA GLU A 126 9.71 17.90 -21.40
C GLU A 126 9.79 17.87 -19.87
N MET A 127 10.99 18.10 -19.32
CA MET A 127 11.20 18.12 -17.86
C MET A 127 10.53 19.33 -17.20
N ASN A 128 10.57 20.50 -17.85
CA ASN A 128 9.87 21.68 -17.34
C ASN A 128 8.35 21.51 -17.37
N LEU A 129 7.79 20.89 -18.41
CA LEU A 129 6.37 20.56 -18.48
C LEU A 129 5.99 19.57 -17.38
N LEU A 130 6.78 18.52 -17.18
CA LEU A 130 6.59 17.54 -16.10
C LEU A 130 6.59 18.22 -14.72
N PHE A 131 7.57 19.08 -14.46
CA PHE A 131 7.69 19.79 -13.19
C PHE A 131 6.55 20.77 -12.97
N LYS A 132 6.12 21.51 -14.00
CA LYS A 132 4.93 22.37 -13.94
C LYS A 132 3.68 21.58 -13.57
N THR A 133 3.44 20.45 -14.24
CA THR A 133 2.28 19.58 -13.94
C THR A 133 2.32 19.06 -12.50
N LEU A 134 3.51 18.73 -11.98
CA LEU A 134 3.68 18.34 -10.57
C LEU A 134 3.31 19.47 -9.61
N LEU A 135 3.72 20.72 -9.88
CA LEU A 135 3.35 21.88 -9.07
C LEU A 135 1.83 22.11 -9.07
N GLU A 136 1.20 22.07 -10.24
CA GLU A 136 -0.25 22.21 -10.36
C GLU A 136 -1.01 21.11 -9.60
N ALA A 137 -0.53 19.86 -9.65
CA ALA A 137 -1.11 18.76 -8.88
C ALA A 137 -1.02 19.01 -7.37
N ARG A 138 0.13 19.48 -6.87
CA ARG A 138 0.30 19.84 -5.45
C ARG A 138 -0.61 20.98 -5.01
N GLN A 139 -0.79 21.99 -5.85
CA GLN A 139 -1.71 23.09 -5.56
C GLN A 139 -3.16 22.60 -5.44
N ARG A 140 -3.60 21.69 -6.33
CA ARG A 140 -4.93 21.08 -6.24
C ARG A 140 -5.09 20.25 -4.97
N THR A 141 -4.10 19.43 -4.60
CA THR A 141 -4.11 18.66 -3.34
C THR A 141 -4.23 19.59 -2.14
N LYS A 142 -3.37 20.62 -2.05
CA LYS A 142 -3.40 21.59 -0.95
C LYS A 142 -4.73 22.34 -0.86
N ALA A 143 -5.33 22.70 -2.00
CA ALA A 143 -6.63 23.33 -2.04
C ALA A 143 -7.74 22.39 -1.53
N ALA A 144 -7.69 21.11 -1.90
CA ALA A 144 -8.63 20.10 -1.42
C ALA A 144 -8.48 19.87 0.09
N GLU A 145 -7.25 19.72 0.60
CA GLU A 145 -6.94 19.56 2.04
C GLU A 145 -7.43 20.77 2.84
N ASN A 146 -7.20 21.99 2.36
CA ASN A 146 -7.69 23.21 3.02
C ASN A 146 -9.22 23.26 3.06
N ASN A 147 -9.88 22.86 1.97
CA ASN A 147 -11.34 22.80 1.91
C ASN A 147 -11.91 21.72 2.84
N GLU A 148 -11.30 20.53 2.87
CA GLU A 148 -11.65 19.47 3.82
C GLU A 148 -11.52 19.97 5.27
N ALA A 149 -10.39 20.59 5.63
CA ALA A 149 -10.16 21.13 6.97
C ALA A 149 -11.20 22.19 7.35
N LEU A 150 -11.58 23.08 6.41
CA LEU A 150 -12.64 24.07 6.62
C LEU A 150 -14.00 23.39 6.88
N LEU A 151 -14.36 22.39 6.08
CA LEU A 151 -15.61 21.65 6.25
C LEU A 151 -15.63 20.86 7.57
N GLU A 152 -14.52 20.23 7.93
CA GLU A 152 -14.36 19.52 9.21
C GLU A 152 -14.55 20.49 10.40
N GLN A 153 -13.96 21.69 10.32
CA GLN A 153 -14.14 22.73 11.34
C GLN A 153 -15.61 23.17 11.46
N ARG A 154 -16.32 23.35 10.34
CA ARG A 154 -17.76 23.68 10.36
C ARG A 154 -18.61 22.57 10.99
N VAL A 155 -18.26 21.30 10.72
CA VAL A 155 -18.92 20.15 11.37
C VAL A 155 -18.66 20.15 12.87
N LYS A 156 -17.41 20.40 13.30
CA LYS A 156 -17.05 20.51 14.73
C LYS A 156 -17.77 21.67 15.42
N GLU A 157 -17.86 22.83 14.76
CA GLU A 157 -18.61 24.00 15.24
C GLU A 157 -20.09 23.65 15.46
N ALA A 158 -20.72 22.93 14.51
CA ALA A 158 -22.10 22.48 14.62
C ALA A 158 -22.31 21.40 15.72
N ILE A 159 -21.33 20.52 15.96
CA ILE A 159 -21.36 19.55 17.07
C ILE A 159 -21.27 20.28 18.42
N GLY A 160 -20.40 21.30 18.51
CA GLY A 160 -20.22 22.10 19.72
C GLY A 160 -19.80 21.24 20.92
N PHE A 161 -20.61 21.27 21.99
CA PHE A 161 -20.36 20.52 23.23
C PHE A 161 -20.86 19.07 23.21
N ALA A 162 -21.52 18.63 22.14
CA ALA A 162 -21.99 17.25 22.04
C ALA A 162 -20.83 16.28 21.77
N GLU A 163 -21.02 15.00 22.06
CA GLU A 163 -20.01 13.96 21.75
C GLU A 163 -19.92 13.62 20.26
N GLY A 164 -20.86 14.12 19.43
CA GLY A 164 -20.98 13.84 18.01
C GLY A 164 -22.33 14.26 17.43
N ALA A 165 -22.53 13.98 16.14
CA ALA A 165 -23.77 14.25 15.41
C ALA A 165 -24.11 13.12 14.42
N ILE A 166 -25.40 12.93 14.15
CA ILE A 166 -25.93 12.00 13.14
C ILE A 166 -26.41 12.81 11.93
N PHE A 167 -26.03 12.37 10.73
CA PHE A 167 -26.37 12.94 9.44
C PHE A 167 -27.11 11.89 8.59
N SER A 168 -27.74 12.31 7.49
CA SER A 168 -28.42 11.39 6.58
C SER A 168 -27.51 10.35 5.93
N GLN A 169 -26.20 10.63 5.83
CA GLN A 169 -25.20 9.76 5.22
C GLN A 169 -24.29 9.05 6.23
N GLY A 170 -24.47 9.27 7.54
CA GLY A 170 -23.58 8.67 8.54
C GLY A 170 -23.56 9.41 9.87
N LYS A 171 -22.49 9.24 10.64
CA LYS A 171 -22.30 9.91 11.94
C LYS A 171 -20.86 10.38 12.10
N ALA A 172 -20.66 11.48 12.82
CA ALA A 172 -19.34 11.97 13.24
C ALA A 172 -19.26 12.01 14.77
N MET A 173 -18.13 11.60 15.33
CA MET A 173 -17.87 11.63 16.77
C MET A 173 -16.71 12.58 17.06
N TRP A 174 -16.88 13.46 18.03
CA TRP A 174 -15.83 14.37 18.49
C TRP A 174 -15.80 14.36 20.02
N LYS A 175 -15.12 13.35 20.57
CA LYS A 175 -15.04 13.11 22.02
C LYS A 175 -13.74 13.63 22.60
N LEU A 176 -13.81 14.17 23.81
CA LEU A 176 -12.61 14.46 24.59
C LEU A 176 -11.92 13.15 24.98
N SER A 177 -10.66 12.98 24.56
CA SER A 177 -9.84 11.84 24.96
C SER A 177 -9.47 11.92 26.44
N LYS A 178 -9.30 10.75 27.09
CA LYS A 178 -8.79 10.70 28.47
C LYS A 178 -7.41 11.36 28.56
N PRO A 179 -7.10 12.06 29.66
CA PRO A 179 -5.76 12.57 29.90
C PRO A 179 -4.75 11.42 29.84
N SER A 180 -3.67 11.61 29.06
CA SER A 180 -2.55 10.68 29.03
C SER A 180 -1.30 11.38 29.58
N ARG A 181 -0.41 10.59 30.16
CA ARG A 181 0.92 11.07 30.56
C ARG A 181 1.88 10.76 29.43
N SER A 182 2.58 11.78 28.95
CA SER A 182 3.72 11.62 28.05
C SER A 182 5.01 11.99 28.79
N LEU A 183 6.11 11.34 28.41
CA LEU A 183 7.43 11.72 28.86
C LEU A 183 7.91 12.88 27.99
N ASP A 184 8.32 13.99 28.60
CA ASP A 184 8.95 15.09 27.88
C ASP A 184 10.42 14.72 27.59
N THR A 185 10.62 14.02 26.47
CA THR A 185 11.95 13.56 26.06
C THR A 185 12.91 14.72 25.82
N LYS A 186 12.42 15.89 25.39
CA LYS A 186 13.29 17.07 25.16
C LYS A 186 13.83 17.59 26.48
N LYS A 187 12.94 17.80 27.46
CA LYS A 187 13.32 18.23 28.79
C LYS A 187 14.20 17.21 29.50
N LEU A 188 13.87 15.92 29.40
CA LEU A 188 14.70 14.83 29.96
C LEU A 188 16.10 14.81 29.34
N THR A 189 16.22 14.98 28.03
CA THR A 189 17.53 15.03 27.35
C THR A 189 18.36 16.24 27.78
N GLN A 190 17.69 17.38 28.03
CA GLN A 190 18.34 18.62 28.44
C GLN A 190 18.81 18.59 29.90
N GLU A 191 17.97 18.08 30.81
CA GLU A 191 18.25 18.06 32.26
C GLU A 191 19.07 16.83 32.69
N HIS A 192 18.93 15.71 31.98
CA HIS A 192 19.55 14.42 32.30
C HIS A 192 20.14 13.73 31.05
N PRO A 193 21.15 14.34 30.39
CA PRO A 193 21.77 13.77 29.20
C PRO A 193 22.38 12.38 29.45
N GLU A 194 22.86 12.10 30.66
CA GLU A 194 23.41 10.81 31.07
C GLU A 194 22.42 9.64 30.95
N LEU A 195 21.12 9.93 31.11
CA LEU A 195 20.07 8.91 30.99
C LEU A 195 19.67 8.66 29.53
N THR A 196 19.97 9.57 28.62
CA THR A 196 19.57 9.46 27.20
C THR A 196 20.72 9.03 26.30
N ALA A 197 21.97 9.39 26.66
CA ALA A 197 23.18 9.06 25.91
C ALA A 197 23.29 7.57 25.49
N PRO A 198 22.99 6.58 26.36
CA PRO A 198 23.11 5.17 25.98
C PRO A 198 22.05 4.67 24.98
N TYR A 199 20.99 5.44 24.75
CA TYR A 199 19.84 5.03 23.94
C TYR A 199 19.80 5.66 22.54
N TRP A 200 20.79 6.49 22.21
CA TRP A 200 20.92 7.01 20.85
C TRP A 200 21.40 5.90 19.91
N GLY A 201 20.56 5.57 18.93
CA GLY A 201 20.92 4.74 17.80
C GLY A 201 20.95 5.58 16.53
N GLU A 202 22.01 5.47 15.74
CA GLU A 202 22.03 6.04 14.40
C GLU A 202 21.14 5.22 13.48
N LYS A 203 20.23 5.90 12.78
CA LYS A 203 19.47 5.31 11.67
C LYS A 203 20.10 5.80 10.37
N PRO A 204 20.25 4.94 9.35
CA PRO A 204 20.62 5.39 8.02
C PRO A 204 19.67 6.48 7.55
N GLY A 205 20.23 7.57 7.02
CA GLY A 205 19.42 8.62 6.39
C GLY A 205 18.72 8.11 5.13
N SER A 206 17.59 8.72 4.77
CA SER A 206 16.90 8.51 3.51
C SER A 206 16.96 9.77 2.65
N ARG A 207 16.88 9.61 1.33
CA ARG A 207 16.74 10.75 0.42
C ARG A 207 15.31 11.28 0.50
N CYS A 208 15.18 12.56 0.80
CA CYS A 208 13.90 13.26 0.81
C CYS A 208 13.72 14.01 -0.51
N PHE A 209 12.50 13.92 -1.07
CA PHE A 209 12.12 14.70 -2.24
C PHE A 209 11.37 15.96 -1.79
N THR A 210 12.06 17.11 -1.84
CA THR A 210 11.50 18.41 -1.51
C THR A 210 11.41 19.25 -2.78
N VAL A 211 10.31 19.98 -2.93
CA VAL A 211 10.14 20.95 -4.03
C VAL A 211 10.00 22.32 -3.41
N MET A 212 10.79 23.26 -3.90
CA MET A 212 10.68 24.68 -3.61
C MET A 212 10.13 25.35 -4.87
N GLU A 213 9.06 26.13 -4.73
CA GLU A 213 8.61 27.00 -5.81
C GLU A 213 9.65 28.13 -5.96
N GLY A 214 9.99 28.49 -7.20
CA GLY A 214 10.85 29.65 -7.44
C GLY A 214 10.13 30.93 -7.02
N ASP A 215 10.89 31.88 -6.46
CA ASP A 215 10.41 33.22 -6.11
C ASP A 215 9.79 33.95 -7.33
#